data_AF-A0A158L1F9-F1
#
_entry.id   AF-A0A158L1F9-F1
#
_cell.length_a   1.000
_cell.length_b   1.000
_cell.length_c   1.000
_cell.angle_alpha   90.00
_cell.angle_beta   90.00
_cell.angle_gamma   90.00
#
_symmetry.space_group_name_H-M   'P 1'
#
loop_
_entity.id
_entity.type
_entity.pdbx_description
1 polymer ?
#
loop_
_entity_poly.entity_id
_entity_poly.type
_entity_poly.pdbx_seq_one_letter_code
_entity_poly.pdbx_strand_id
1 'polypeptide(L)'
;MTALPTPDGPPSAQLDAEIAQLRAQFPRTADLYREVCVLLFFRYGITPTANKLYQLVKKGSMSAPADALAAFWATLRDKSRVRIESPDLPDEIKGALSELAIAIWDRAQASAQEALTGFRSDASQEADRARAAQATAETEVARLRQELTASAALLDSARAKDAEIEQQVAALTAACEAFKSQLQRTQREQAELQRALEAARRDFAAELDKQRAAGELAEERLRASETRALLEIDRERVAASRAQKALDDLVRKSEQGDERYRKQEAALQAQVGDLRHQVGILEGNLSAGRAESRALSVQLARAQDQLTRAATRRVEHASADRSPRGTTATKETRRQDGPPKKSSKRQVGPK
;
A
#
# COMPACT_ATOMS: atom_id res chain seq x y z
N MET A 1 -71.72 49.57 -24.78
CA MET A 1 -71.86 49.45 -26.25
C MET A 1 -73.18 48.77 -26.53
N THR A 2 -74.24 49.55 -26.55
CA THR A 2 -75.58 49.11 -26.94
C THR A 2 -75.58 49.03 -28.46
N ALA A 3 -75.75 47.82 -29.00
CA ALA A 3 -75.70 47.57 -30.43
C ALA A 3 -76.78 48.38 -31.15
N LEU A 4 -76.33 49.26 -32.06
CA LEU A 4 -77.18 49.80 -33.12
C LEU A 4 -77.66 48.62 -33.99
N PRO A 5 -78.95 48.50 -34.32
CA PRO A 5 -79.40 47.56 -35.32
C PRO A 5 -79.00 48.10 -36.70
N THR A 6 -78.05 47.42 -37.34
CA THR A 6 -77.76 47.56 -38.77
C THR A 6 -78.94 47.04 -39.59
N PRO A 7 -79.44 47.80 -40.59
CA PRO A 7 -80.60 47.42 -41.38
C PRO A 7 -80.17 46.77 -42.69
N ASP A 8 -79.88 45.47 -42.72
CA ASP A 8 -79.57 44.77 -43.97
C ASP A 8 -80.38 43.46 -44.11
N GLY A 9 -81.70 43.60 -44.12
CA GLY A 9 -82.58 42.69 -44.88
C GLY A 9 -82.74 43.26 -46.30
N PRO A 10 -82.95 42.45 -47.36
CA PRO A 10 -83.05 42.98 -48.71
C PRO A 10 -84.13 44.07 -48.73
N PRO A 11 -83.82 45.28 -49.25
CA PRO A 11 -84.68 46.46 -49.08
C PRO A 11 -86.11 46.25 -49.57
N SER A 12 -86.33 45.27 -50.46
CA SER A 12 -87.65 44.82 -50.91
C SER A 12 -88.51 44.19 -49.81
N ALA A 13 -87.96 43.35 -48.92
CA ALA A 13 -88.75 42.60 -47.95
C ALA A 13 -89.29 43.48 -46.81
N GLN A 14 -88.51 44.46 -46.37
CA GLN A 14 -88.95 45.46 -45.39
C GLN A 14 -89.95 46.44 -46.01
N LEU A 15 -89.69 46.86 -47.25
CA LEU A 15 -90.59 47.71 -48.02
C LEU A 15 -91.96 47.03 -48.25
N ASP A 16 -91.98 45.74 -48.57
CA ASP A 16 -93.22 44.98 -48.75
C ASP A 16 -94.01 44.84 -47.43
N ALA A 17 -93.32 44.65 -46.30
CA ALA A 17 -93.95 44.56 -44.97
C ALA A 17 -94.61 45.88 -44.55
N GLU A 18 -93.98 47.01 -44.83
CA GLU A 18 -94.53 48.32 -44.52
C GLU A 18 -95.63 48.75 -45.47
N ILE A 19 -95.54 48.34 -46.74
CA ILE A 19 -96.66 48.51 -47.67
C ILE A 19 -97.85 47.64 -47.23
N ALA A 20 -97.61 46.47 -46.65
CA ALA A 20 -98.67 45.65 -46.03
C ALA A 20 -99.30 46.36 -44.80
N GLN A 21 -98.51 47.05 -43.99
CA GLN A 21 -99.02 47.88 -42.89
C GLN A 21 -99.83 49.09 -43.40
N LEU A 22 -99.32 49.81 -44.41
CA LEU A 22 -100.03 50.92 -45.04
C LEU A 22 -101.35 50.46 -45.68
N ARG A 23 -101.39 49.26 -46.27
CA ARG A 23 -102.62 48.64 -46.79
C ARG A 23 -103.67 48.40 -45.71
N ALA A 24 -103.26 48.14 -44.46
CA ALA A 24 -104.18 47.96 -43.34
C ALA A 24 -104.70 49.30 -42.79
N GLN A 25 -103.89 50.36 -42.87
CA GLN A 25 -104.20 51.68 -42.34
C GLN A 25 -105.01 52.55 -43.31
N PHE A 26 -104.81 52.40 -44.62
CA PHE A 26 -105.46 53.20 -45.66
C PHE A 26 -106.39 52.33 -46.52
N PRO A 27 -107.69 52.25 -46.16
CA PRO A 27 -108.65 51.43 -46.91
C PRO A 27 -108.98 52.01 -48.30
N ARG A 28 -108.75 53.31 -48.51
CA ARG A 28 -108.97 53.99 -49.81
C ARG A 28 -107.73 53.88 -50.69
N THR A 29 -107.91 53.39 -51.92
CA THR A 29 -106.81 53.08 -52.85
C THR A 29 -105.97 54.31 -53.24
N ALA A 30 -106.58 55.49 -53.40
CA ALA A 30 -105.86 56.71 -53.80
C ALA A 30 -104.89 57.21 -52.71
N ASP A 31 -105.32 57.16 -51.45
CA ASP A 31 -104.52 57.59 -50.30
C ASP A 31 -103.36 56.60 -50.07
N LEU A 32 -103.64 55.30 -50.24
CA LEU A 32 -102.60 54.27 -50.20
C LEU A 32 -101.50 54.51 -51.25
N TYR A 33 -101.86 54.88 -52.49
CA TYR A 33 -100.86 55.20 -53.52
C TYR A 33 -100.01 56.43 -53.16
N ARG A 34 -100.60 57.46 -52.55
CA ARG A 34 -99.87 58.67 -52.12
C ARG A 34 -98.86 58.36 -51.02
N GLU A 35 -99.26 57.60 -50.00
CA GLU A 35 -98.37 57.25 -48.89
C GLU A 35 -97.24 56.31 -49.34
N VAL A 36 -97.50 55.42 -50.29
CA VAL A 36 -96.44 54.59 -50.90
C VAL A 36 -95.46 55.46 -51.69
N CYS A 37 -95.90 56.53 -52.38
CA CYS A 37 -94.99 57.51 -53.00
C CYS A 37 -94.10 58.22 -51.96
N VAL A 38 -94.66 58.64 -50.83
CA VAL A 38 -93.93 59.29 -49.73
C VAL A 38 -92.88 58.34 -49.14
N LEU A 39 -93.28 57.10 -48.86
CA LEU A 39 -92.40 56.07 -48.30
C LEU A 39 -91.23 55.75 -49.24
N LEU A 40 -91.52 55.55 -50.53
CA LEU A 40 -90.49 55.29 -51.55
C LEU A 40 -89.48 56.44 -51.64
N PHE A 41 -89.98 57.68 -51.74
CA PHE A 41 -89.13 58.84 -52.01
C PHE A 41 -88.32 59.27 -50.79
N PHE A 42 -88.95 59.44 -49.62
CA PHE A 42 -88.28 60.00 -48.45
C PHE A 42 -87.51 58.97 -47.63
N ARG A 43 -88.01 57.74 -47.56
CA ARG A 43 -87.45 56.73 -46.66
C ARG A 43 -86.49 55.79 -47.36
N TYR A 44 -86.78 55.45 -48.61
CA TYR A 44 -85.96 54.54 -49.40
C TYR A 44 -85.15 55.23 -50.50
N GLY A 45 -85.38 56.52 -50.78
CA GLY A 45 -84.68 57.25 -51.83
C GLY A 45 -84.97 56.74 -53.25
N ILE A 46 -86.04 55.97 -53.44
CA ILE A 46 -86.44 55.39 -54.73
C ILE A 46 -87.44 56.33 -55.40
N THR A 47 -87.23 56.66 -56.68
CA THR A 47 -88.19 57.45 -57.45
C THR A 47 -89.47 56.64 -57.71
N PRO A 48 -90.64 57.07 -57.20
CA PRO A 48 -91.88 56.33 -57.45
C PRO A 48 -92.21 56.39 -58.95
N THR A 49 -92.55 55.24 -59.53
CA THR A 49 -93.04 55.10 -60.92
C THR A 49 -94.37 54.37 -60.93
N ALA A 50 -95.26 54.69 -61.89
CA ALA A 50 -96.62 54.15 -61.93
C ALA A 50 -96.65 52.61 -61.95
N ASN A 51 -95.74 51.98 -62.69
CA ASN A 51 -95.63 50.52 -62.77
C ASN A 51 -95.16 49.91 -61.43
N LYS A 52 -94.21 50.55 -60.74
CA LYS A 52 -93.72 50.08 -59.44
C LYS A 52 -94.78 50.22 -58.36
N LEU A 53 -95.51 51.32 -58.34
CA LEU A 53 -96.66 51.53 -57.46
C LEU A 53 -97.73 50.46 -57.68
N TYR A 54 -98.08 50.17 -58.94
CA TYR A 54 -99.04 49.13 -59.28
C TYR A 54 -98.61 47.75 -58.78
N GLN A 55 -97.35 47.37 -59.02
CA GLN A 55 -96.78 46.09 -58.57
C GLN A 55 -96.79 45.93 -57.05
N LEU A 56 -96.61 47.03 -56.31
CA LEU A 56 -96.53 47.02 -54.85
C LEU A 56 -97.90 47.12 -54.16
N VAL A 57 -98.90 47.76 -54.77
CA VAL A 57 -100.24 47.96 -54.17
C VAL A 57 -101.29 46.96 -54.69
N LYS A 58 -101.13 46.46 -55.92
CA LYS A 58 -101.99 45.44 -56.58
C LYS A 58 -103.51 45.61 -56.35
N LYS A 59 -104.00 46.85 -56.24
CA LYS A 59 -105.41 47.21 -56.01
C LYS A 59 -105.78 48.44 -56.85
N GLY A 60 -106.96 48.43 -57.48
CA GLY A 60 -107.51 49.58 -58.22
C GLY A 60 -107.45 49.44 -59.75
N SER A 61 -108.02 50.42 -60.45
CA SER A 61 -108.00 50.51 -61.90
C SER A 61 -106.61 50.87 -62.43
N MET A 62 -106.37 50.60 -63.71
CA MET A 62 -105.07 50.78 -64.37
C MET A 62 -104.55 52.23 -64.37
N SER A 63 -105.42 53.23 -64.21
CA SER A 63 -105.07 54.66 -64.20
C SER A 63 -104.72 55.24 -62.82
N ALA A 64 -105.15 54.59 -61.72
CA ALA A 64 -104.98 55.11 -60.35
C ALA A 64 -103.52 55.37 -59.89
N PRO A 65 -102.50 54.55 -60.27
CA PRO A 65 -101.11 54.81 -59.88
C PRO A 65 -100.51 56.06 -60.54
N ALA A 66 -100.93 56.39 -61.76
CA ALA A 66 -100.40 57.53 -62.50
C ALA A 66 -100.92 58.86 -61.92
N ASP A 67 -102.21 58.92 -61.58
CA ASP A 67 -102.84 60.11 -61.01
C ASP A 67 -102.27 60.45 -59.61
N ALA A 68 -102.07 59.43 -58.76
CA ALA A 68 -101.48 59.61 -57.43
C ALA A 68 -100.02 60.09 -57.49
N LEU A 69 -99.26 59.62 -58.47
CA LEU A 69 -97.86 60.03 -58.69
C LEU A 69 -97.79 61.48 -59.19
N ALA A 70 -98.68 61.90 -60.10
CA ALA A 70 -98.76 63.29 -60.56
C ALA A 70 -99.07 64.25 -59.39
N ALA A 71 -100.05 63.89 -58.55
CA ALA A 71 -100.42 64.69 -57.38
C ALA A 71 -99.28 64.78 -56.33
N PHE A 72 -98.53 63.69 -56.13
CA PHE A 72 -97.37 63.67 -55.23
C PHE A 72 -96.28 64.65 -55.68
N TRP A 73 -95.87 64.60 -56.95
CA TRP A 73 -94.82 65.49 -57.47
C TRP A 73 -95.25 66.96 -57.50
N ALA A 74 -96.52 67.26 -57.75
CA ALA A 74 -97.05 68.62 -57.62
C ALA A 74 -96.88 69.13 -56.18
N THR A 75 -97.32 68.35 -55.19
CA THR A 75 -97.23 68.71 -53.77
C THR A 75 -95.78 68.90 -53.29
N LEU A 76 -94.85 68.06 -53.76
CA LEU A 76 -93.45 68.11 -53.34
C LEU A 76 -92.75 69.38 -53.86
N ARG A 77 -93.02 69.76 -55.11
CA ARG A 77 -92.44 70.96 -55.73
C ARG A 77 -92.94 72.24 -55.07
N ASP A 78 -94.21 72.28 -54.66
CA ASP A 78 -94.76 73.45 -53.97
C ASP A 78 -94.12 73.64 -52.58
N LYS A 79 -93.90 72.54 -51.85
CA LYS A 79 -93.32 72.59 -50.50
C LYS A 79 -91.81 72.87 -50.46
N SER A 80 -91.07 72.56 -51.53
CA SER A 80 -89.62 72.76 -51.57
C SER A 80 -89.19 74.14 -52.08
N ARG A 81 -90.12 74.98 -52.54
CA ARG A 81 -89.81 76.34 -52.95
C ARG A 81 -89.70 77.25 -51.73
N VAL A 82 -88.48 77.49 -51.26
CA VAL A 82 -88.20 78.63 -50.37
C VAL A 82 -88.29 79.90 -51.21
N ARG A 83 -89.50 80.46 -51.34
CA ARG A 83 -89.70 81.84 -51.79
C ARG A 83 -89.85 82.71 -50.54
N ILE A 84 -88.99 83.71 -50.40
CA ILE A 84 -89.17 84.78 -49.42
C ILE A 84 -90.31 85.67 -49.95
N GLU A 85 -91.56 85.24 -49.78
CA GLU A 85 -92.72 86.09 -50.07
C GLU A 85 -93.01 86.95 -48.84
N SER A 86 -92.44 88.16 -48.82
CA SER A 86 -92.96 89.28 -48.04
C SER A 86 -93.70 90.22 -49.02
N PRO A 87 -95.02 90.46 -48.86
CA PRO A 87 -95.85 91.11 -49.89
C PRO A 87 -95.49 92.57 -50.21
N ASP A 88 -94.78 93.27 -49.32
CA ASP A 88 -94.53 94.72 -49.44
C ASP A 88 -93.07 95.09 -49.73
N LEU A 89 -92.21 94.12 -50.05
CA LEU A 89 -90.79 94.38 -50.32
C LEU A 89 -90.52 94.41 -51.84
N PRO A 90 -90.02 95.53 -52.40
CA PRO A 90 -89.64 95.67 -53.80
C PRO A 90 -88.69 94.56 -54.25
N ASP A 91 -88.87 94.06 -55.48
CA ASP A 91 -88.09 92.93 -56.02
C ASP A 91 -86.58 93.21 -56.04
N GLU A 92 -86.18 94.47 -56.16
CA GLU A 92 -84.79 94.94 -56.07
C GLU A 92 -84.15 94.62 -54.69
N ILE A 93 -84.90 94.80 -53.60
CA ILE A 93 -84.42 94.53 -52.23
C ILE A 93 -84.39 93.02 -51.96
N LYS A 94 -85.35 92.25 -52.50
CA LYS A 94 -85.34 90.78 -52.40
C LYS A 94 -84.15 90.18 -53.14
N GLY A 95 -83.83 90.70 -54.33
CA GLY A 95 -82.64 90.33 -55.09
C GLY A 95 -81.37 90.57 -54.28
N ALA A 96 -81.18 91.80 -53.79
CA ALA A 96 -80.02 92.18 -52.99
C ALA A 96 -79.86 91.34 -51.70
N LEU A 97 -80.96 91.03 -51.00
CA LEU A 97 -80.93 90.17 -49.81
C LEU A 97 -80.57 88.71 -50.15
N SER A 98 -81.05 88.19 -51.28
CA SER A 98 -80.73 86.84 -51.73
C SER A 98 -79.28 86.69 -52.15
N GLU A 99 -78.73 87.68 -52.86
CA GLU A 99 -77.33 87.73 -53.25
C GLU A 99 -76.41 87.82 -52.03
N LEU A 100 -76.78 88.64 -51.05
CA LEU A 100 -76.03 88.79 -49.80
C LEU A 100 -76.09 87.50 -48.94
N ALA A 101 -77.22 86.81 -48.90
CA ALA A 101 -77.35 85.52 -48.23
C ALA A 101 -76.48 84.43 -48.87
N ILE A 102 -76.42 84.38 -50.21
CA ILE A 102 -75.53 83.48 -50.96
C ILE A 102 -74.07 83.83 -50.66
N ALA A 103 -73.70 85.11 -50.72
CA ALA A 103 -72.33 85.54 -50.43
C ALA A 103 -71.88 85.22 -48.99
N ILE A 104 -72.78 85.40 -48.00
CA ILE A 104 -72.50 85.01 -46.61
C ILE A 104 -72.34 83.49 -46.50
N TRP A 105 -73.22 82.71 -47.13
CA TRP A 105 -73.14 81.26 -47.12
C TRP A 105 -71.84 80.76 -47.75
N ASP A 106 -71.47 81.27 -48.93
CA ASP A 106 -70.23 80.91 -49.61
C ASP A 106 -69.00 81.32 -48.79
N ARG A 107 -69.02 82.50 -48.16
CA ARG A 107 -67.93 82.94 -47.27
C ARG A 107 -67.82 82.07 -46.01
N ALA A 108 -68.94 81.71 -45.40
CA ALA A 108 -68.97 80.81 -44.25
C ALA A 108 -68.48 79.40 -44.63
N GLN A 109 -68.89 78.90 -45.81
CA GLN A 109 -68.49 77.59 -46.31
C GLN A 109 -66.99 77.57 -46.67
N ALA A 110 -66.46 78.62 -47.29
CA ALA A 110 -65.03 78.78 -47.55
C ALA A 110 -64.23 78.85 -46.24
N SER A 111 -64.67 79.63 -45.25
CA SER A 111 -64.01 79.72 -43.94
C SER A 111 -64.03 78.39 -43.18
N ALA A 112 -65.14 77.66 -43.22
CA ALA A 112 -65.25 76.34 -42.60
C ALA A 112 -64.35 75.30 -43.29
N GLN A 113 -64.23 75.35 -44.62
CA GLN A 113 -63.31 74.49 -45.38
C GLN A 113 -61.86 74.80 -45.05
N GLU A 114 -61.48 76.08 -45.00
CA GLU A 114 -60.14 76.51 -44.63
C GLU A 114 -59.78 76.06 -43.20
N ALA A 115 -60.67 76.28 -42.22
CA ALA A 115 -60.49 75.81 -40.86
C ALA A 115 -60.37 74.27 -40.78
N LEU A 116 -61.20 73.53 -41.52
CA LEU A 116 -61.12 72.06 -41.59
C LEU A 116 -59.79 71.59 -42.19
N THR A 117 -59.28 72.25 -43.23
CA THR A 117 -57.96 71.93 -43.79
C THR A 117 -56.83 72.23 -42.83
N GLY A 118 -56.92 73.33 -42.07
CA GLY A 118 -56.00 73.66 -40.98
C GLY A 118 -55.99 72.57 -39.91
N PHE A 119 -57.16 72.23 -39.35
CA PHE A 119 -57.28 71.17 -38.35
C PHE A 119 -56.79 69.81 -38.86
N ARG A 120 -57.03 69.46 -40.14
CA ARG A 120 -56.52 68.23 -40.74
C ARG A 120 -54.99 68.25 -40.87
N SER A 121 -54.41 69.38 -41.26
CA SER A 121 -52.95 69.53 -41.32
C SER A 121 -52.34 69.43 -39.93
N ASP A 122 -52.86 70.16 -38.95
CA ASP A 122 -52.37 70.13 -37.57
C ASP A 122 -52.47 68.73 -36.96
N ALA A 123 -53.60 68.04 -37.15
CA ALA A 123 -53.78 66.67 -36.69
C ALA A 123 -52.81 65.69 -37.38
N SER A 124 -52.52 65.88 -38.68
CA SER A 124 -51.52 65.07 -39.39
C SER A 124 -50.11 65.32 -38.87
N GLN A 125 -49.74 66.59 -38.64
CA GLN A 125 -48.42 66.95 -38.09
C GLN A 125 -48.23 66.40 -36.68
N GLU A 126 -49.25 66.47 -35.82
CA GLU A 126 -49.18 65.91 -34.47
C GLU A 126 -49.11 64.38 -34.50
N ALA A 127 -49.84 63.72 -35.40
CA ALA A 127 -49.73 62.28 -35.59
C ALA A 127 -48.33 61.86 -36.08
N ASP A 128 -47.73 62.61 -37.00
CA ASP A 128 -46.39 62.35 -37.51
C ASP A 128 -45.33 62.59 -36.42
N ARG A 129 -45.47 63.65 -35.61
CA ARG A 129 -44.61 63.90 -34.44
C ARG A 129 -44.71 62.78 -33.41
N ALA A 130 -45.93 62.34 -33.10
CA ALA A 130 -46.17 61.23 -32.17
C ALA A 130 -45.56 59.92 -32.69
N ARG A 131 -45.70 59.62 -33.99
CA ARG A 131 -45.07 58.44 -34.63
C ARG A 131 -43.55 58.53 -34.61
N ALA A 132 -42.98 59.70 -34.89
CA ALA A 132 -41.53 59.89 -34.82
C ALA A 132 -41.01 59.71 -33.38
N ALA A 133 -41.70 60.26 -32.39
CA ALA A 133 -41.37 60.09 -30.97
C ALA A 133 -41.53 58.63 -30.50
N GLN A 134 -42.55 57.91 -31.01
CA GLN A 134 -42.71 56.48 -30.75
C GLN A 134 -41.55 55.68 -31.36
N ALA A 135 -41.19 55.96 -32.61
CA ALA A 135 -40.09 55.26 -33.29
C ALA A 135 -38.75 55.48 -32.56
N THR A 136 -38.45 56.70 -32.12
CA THR A 136 -37.23 56.97 -31.34
C THR A 136 -37.26 56.23 -30.00
N ALA A 137 -38.38 56.24 -29.28
CA ALA A 137 -38.53 55.50 -28.03
C ALA A 137 -38.36 53.98 -28.23
N GLU A 138 -38.91 53.41 -29.30
CA GLU A 138 -38.75 51.99 -29.63
C GLU A 138 -37.29 51.64 -29.94
N THR A 139 -36.57 52.50 -30.66
CA THR A 139 -35.14 52.29 -30.92
C THR A 139 -34.29 52.36 -29.64
N GLU A 140 -34.59 53.29 -28.74
CA GLU A 140 -33.89 53.40 -27.45
C GLU A 140 -34.19 52.19 -26.56
N VAL A 141 -35.44 51.72 -26.50
CA VAL A 141 -35.80 50.50 -25.76
C VAL A 141 -35.08 49.28 -26.35
N ALA A 142 -34.99 49.17 -27.68
CA ALA A 142 -34.24 48.09 -28.32
C ALA A 142 -32.75 48.13 -27.98
N ARG A 143 -32.13 49.32 -28.01
CA ARG A 143 -30.72 49.54 -27.63
C ARG A 143 -30.47 49.16 -26.16
N LEU A 144 -31.28 49.67 -25.24
CA LEU A 144 -31.15 49.39 -23.81
C LEU A 144 -31.36 47.90 -23.50
N ARG A 145 -32.29 47.23 -24.20
CA ARG A 145 -32.45 45.77 -24.09
C ARG A 145 -31.20 45.02 -24.55
N GLN A 146 -30.58 45.44 -25.65
CA GLN A 146 -29.33 44.84 -26.12
C GLN A 146 -28.20 45.04 -25.10
N GLU A 147 -28.01 46.26 -24.60
CA GLU A 147 -27.02 46.57 -23.56
C GLU A 147 -27.27 45.76 -22.27
N LEU A 148 -28.52 45.60 -21.86
CA LEU A 148 -28.90 44.78 -20.71
C LEU A 148 -28.57 43.29 -20.94
N THR A 149 -28.90 42.74 -22.11
CA THR A 149 -28.56 41.34 -22.44
C THR A 149 -27.06 41.11 -22.53
N ALA A 150 -26.30 42.07 -23.08
CA ALA A 150 -24.86 41.99 -23.17
C ALA A 150 -24.21 42.04 -21.78
N SER A 151 -24.66 42.95 -20.91
CA SER A 151 -24.17 43.05 -19.52
C SER A 151 -24.53 41.82 -18.69
N ALA A 152 -25.73 41.25 -18.86
CA ALA A 152 -26.11 39.99 -18.23
C ALA A 152 -25.19 38.83 -18.67
N ALA A 153 -24.90 38.72 -19.97
CA ALA A 153 -23.99 37.69 -20.49
C ALA A 153 -22.55 37.86 -19.95
N LEU A 154 -22.07 39.10 -19.83
CA LEU A 154 -20.76 39.39 -19.21
C LEU A 154 -20.74 39.01 -17.73
N LEU A 155 -21.81 39.29 -16.99
CA LEU A 155 -21.94 38.93 -15.58
C LEU A 155 -21.98 37.42 -15.39
N ASP A 156 -22.70 36.69 -16.22
CA ASP A 156 -22.75 35.24 -16.16
C ASP A 156 -21.40 34.60 -16.53
N SER A 157 -20.67 35.17 -17.50
CA SER A 157 -19.30 34.76 -17.81
C SER A 157 -18.33 35.02 -16.65
N ALA A 158 -18.46 36.17 -15.97
CA ALA A 158 -17.65 36.48 -14.79
C ALA A 158 -17.94 35.51 -13.64
N ARG A 159 -19.22 35.24 -13.35
CA ARG A 159 -19.63 34.26 -12.33
C ARG A 159 -19.12 32.85 -12.62
N ALA A 160 -19.12 32.44 -13.89
CA ALA A 160 -18.57 31.15 -14.29
C ALA A 160 -17.06 31.07 -14.02
N LYS A 161 -16.31 32.14 -14.31
CA LYS A 161 -14.87 32.23 -14.00
C LYS A 161 -14.61 32.26 -12.49
N ASP A 162 -15.41 33.00 -11.73
CA ASP A 162 -15.29 33.04 -10.27
C ASP A 162 -15.51 31.64 -9.67
N ALA A 163 -16.54 30.92 -10.12
CA ALA A 163 -16.79 29.54 -9.69
C ALA A 163 -15.64 28.59 -10.07
N GLU A 164 -15.04 28.75 -11.26
CA GLU A 164 -13.87 27.96 -11.67
C GLU A 164 -12.66 28.25 -10.78
N ILE A 165 -12.38 29.53 -10.49
CA ILE A 165 -11.29 29.93 -9.60
C ILE A 165 -11.53 29.41 -8.17
N GLU A 166 -12.75 29.50 -7.65
CA GLU A 166 -13.10 28.94 -6.34
C GLU A 166 -12.85 27.43 -6.27
N GLN A 167 -13.20 26.68 -7.33
CA GLN A 167 -12.90 25.25 -7.42
C GLN A 167 -11.40 24.98 -7.46
N GLN A 168 -10.63 25.77 -8.21
CA GLN A 168 -9.17 25.66 -8.25
C GLN A 168 -8.53 25.97 -6.89
N VAL A 169 -9.00 27.02 -6.20
CA VAL A 169 -8.54 27.39 -4.86
C VAL A 169 -8.87 26.28 -3.85
N ALA A 170 -10.07 25.71 -3.89
CA ALA A 170 -10.45 24.59 -3.04
C ALA A 170 -9.56 23.37 -3.29
N ALA A 171 -9.31 23.02 -4.55
CA ALA A 171 -8.44 21.90 -4.93
C ALA A 171 -6.98 22.11 -4.47
N LEU A 172 -6.43 23.31 -4.69
CA LEU A 172 -5.08 23.66 -4.24
C LEU A 172 -4.97 23.66 -2.72
N THR A 173 -5.98 24.16 -2.01
CA THR A 173 -6.02 24.17 -0.55
C THR A 173 -6.00 22.74 -0.01
N ALA A 174 -6.85 21.86 -0.54
CA ALA A 174 -6.88 20.45 -0.17
C ALA A 174 -5.53 19.75 -0.48
N ALA A 175 -4.91 20.05 -1.62
CA ALA A 175 -3.59 19.53 -1.95
C ALA A 175 -2.50 20.02 -0.97
N CYS A 176 -2.50 21.31 -0.60
CA CYS A 176 -1.59 21.86 0.39
C CYS A 176 -1.76 21.20 1.77
N GLU A 177 -3.00 20.96 2.20
CA GLU A 177 -3.28 20.24 3.46
C GLU A 177 -2.80 18.80 3.42
N ALA A 178 -3.03 18.09 2.31
CA ALA A 178 -2.52 16.74 2.11
C ALA A 178 -0.98 16.71 2.18
N PHE A 179 -0.29 17.61 1.46
CA PHE A 179 1.18 17.69 1.51
C PHE A 179 1.71 18.05 2.91
N LYS A 180 1.04 18.96 3.64
CA LYS A 180 1.40 19.27 5.03
C LYS A 180 1.28 18.04 5.92
N SER A 181 0.20 17.27 5.78
CA SER A 181 -0.01 16.05 6.56
C SER A 181 1.06 14.98 6.24
N GLN A 182 1.40 14.83 4.95
CA GLN A 182 2.44 13.91 4.51
C GLN A 182 3.82 14.32 5.04
N LEU A 183 4.15 15.62 5.00
CA LEU A 183 5.40 16.14 5.54
C LEU A 183 5.50 15.91 7.05
N GLN A 184 4.42 16.14 7.80
CA GLN A 184 4.41 15.86 9.24
C GLN A 184 4.60 14.37 9.53
N ARG A 185 3.99 13.49 8.73
CA ARG A 185 4.16 12.04 8.85
C ARG A 185 5.60 11.63 8.58
N THR A 186 6.20 12.08 7.48
CA THR A 186 7.59 11.72 7.14
C THR A 186 8.59 12.29 8.13
N GLN A 187 8.35 13.48 8.69
CA GLN A 187 9.17 14.04 9.78
C GLN A 187 9.11 13.19 11.06
N ARG A 188 7.92 12.68 11.43
CA ARG A 188 7.77 11.76 12.57
C ARG A 188 8.51 10.45 12.32
N GLU A 189 8.30 9.84 11.15
CA GLU A 189 8.99 8.61 10.74
C GLU A 189 10.52 8.81 10.73
N GLN A 190 11.01 9.94 10.24
CA GLN A 190 12.44 10.28 10.28
C GLN A 190 12.97 10.40 11.71
N ALA A 191 12.25 11.08 12.60
CA ALA A 191 12.64 11.23 13.99
C ALA A 191 12.64 9.89 14.74
N GLU A 192 11.68 9.01 14.45
CA GLU A 192 11.63 7.65 15.00
C GLU A 192 12.80 6.80 14.51
N LEU A 193 13.11 6.83 13.21
CA LEU A 193 14.26 6.12 12.64
C LEU A 193 15.59 6.64 13.21
N GLN A 194 15.73 7.95 13.40
CA GLN A 194 16.91 8.54 14.04
C GLN A 194 17.08 8.04 15.48
N ARG A 195 16.00 8.03 16.27
CA ARG A 195 16.03 7.49 17.64
C ARG A 195 16.37 6.00 17.66
N ALA A 196 15.79 5.22 16.76
CA ALA A 196 16.08 3.79 16.64
C ALA A 196 17.54 3.53 16.26
N LEU A 197 18.09 4.33 15.35
CA LEU A 197 19.49 4.25 14.94
C LEU A 197 20.44 4.64 16.09
N GLU A 198 20.12 5.69 16.83
CA GLU A 198 20.89 6.07 18.04
C GLU A 198 20.85 4.98 19.11
N ALA A 199 19.68 4.40 19.37
CA ALA A 199 19.52 3.29 20.31
C ALA A 199 20.36 2.08 19.87
N ALA A 200 20.24 1.66 18.62
CA ALA A 200 21.04 0.57 18.07
C ALA A 200 22.54 0.84 18.19
N ARG A 201 23.00 2.07 17.89
CA ARG A 201 24.42 2.45 18.06
C ARG A 201 24.88 2.34 19.52
N ARG A 202 24.04 2.76 20.48
CA ARG A 202 24.36 2.62 21.91
C ARG A 202 24.42 1.16 22.33
N ASP A 203 23.47 0.34 21.89
CA ASP A 203 23.42 -1.09 22.20
C ASP A 203 24.62 -1.83 21.60
N PHE A 204 24.99 -1.53 20.35
CA PHE A 204 26.19 -2.07 19.72
C PHE A 204 27.47 -1.66 20.44
N ALA A 205 27.59 -0.40 20.87
CA ALA A 205 28.75 0.05 21.64
C ALA A 205 28.85 -0.69 22.98
N ALA A 206 27.73 -0.83 23.70
CA ALA A 206 27.67 -1.57 24.96
C ALA A 206 28.04 -3.05 24.77
N GLU A 207 27.58 -3.68 23.68
CA GLU A 207 27.92 -5.07 23.40
C GLU A 207 29.39 -5.23 23.00
N LEU A 208 29.94 -4.30 22.21
CA LEU A 208 31.38 -4.29 21.90
C LEU A 208 32.24 -4.17 23.17
N ASP A 209 31.86 -3.31 24.11
CA ASP A 209 32.60 -3.14 25.36
C ASP A 209 32.50 -4.39 26.25
N LYS A 210 31.34 -5.05 26.30
CA LYS A 210 31.22 -6.37 26.97
C LYS A 210 32.11 -7.43 26.35
N GLN A 211 32.15 -7.51 25.01
CA GLN A 211 32.99 -8.48 24.30
C GLN A 211 34.48 -8.19 24.54
N ARG A 212 34.89 -6.92 24.56
CA ARG A 212 36.26 -6.51 24.93
C ARG A 212 36.60 -6.94 26.35
N ALA A 213 35.76 -6.63 27.33
CA ALA A 213 35.99 -7.03 28.72
C ALA A 213 36.03 -8.55 28.90
N ALA A 214 35.18 -9.30 28.19
CA ALA A 214 35.20 -10.76 28.19
C ALA A 214 36.50 -11.31 27.57
N GLY A 215 36.98 -10.68 26.50
CA GLY A 215 38.26 -10.99 25.86
C GLY A 215 39.44 -10.74 26.79
N GLU A 216 39.51 -9.57 27.43
CA GLU A 216 40.55 -9.23 28.43
C GLU A 216 40.58 -10.25 29.57
N LEU A 217 39.42 -10.60 30.14
CA LEU A 217 39.33 -11.60 31.20
C LEU A 217 39.78 -13.00 30.72
N ALA A 218 39.48 -13.37 29.48
CA ALA A 218 39.92 -14.64 28.90
C ALA A 218 41.45 -14.66 28.70
N GLU A 219 42.03 -13.56 28.21
CA GLU A 219 43.48 -13.40 28.09
C GLU A 219 44.17 -13.47 29.46
N GLU A 220 43.63 -12.82 30.48
CA GLU A 220 44.17 -12.88 31.84
C GLU A 220 44.15 -14.31 32.39
N ARG A 221 43.04 -15.04 32.19
CA ARG A 221 42.92 -16.46 32.57
C ARG A 221 43.93 -17.33 31.83
N LEU A 222 44.11 -17.09 30.53
CA LEU A 222 45.09 -17.79 29.71
C LEU A 222 46.50 -17.54 30.25
N ARG A 223 46.91 -16.27 30.42
CA ARG A 223 48.22 -15.89 30.97
C ARG A 223 48.47 -16.49 32.36
N ALA A 224 47.44 -16.50 33.22
CA ALA A 224 47.53 -17.13 34.53
C ALA A 224 47.72 -18.66 34.41
N SER A 225 47.02 -19.31 33.49
CA SER A 225 47.18 -20.76 33.24
C SER A 225 48.54 -21.10 32.63
N GLU A 226 49.05 -20.29 31.70
CA GLU A 226 50.38 -20.42 31.11
C GLU A 226 51.46 -20.26 32.18
N THR A 227 51.34 -19.25 33.04
CA THR A 227 52.29 -19.03 34.15
C THR A 227 52.30 -20.23 35.11
N ARG A 228 51.13 -20.78 35.46
CA ARG A 228 51.03 -21.99 36.29
C ARG A 228 51.69 -23.19 35.62
N ALA A 229 51.40 -23.42 34.34
CA ALA A 229 51.97 -24.53 33.58
C ALA A 229 53.51 -24.42 33.48
N LEU A 230 54.05 -23.21 33.25
CA LEU A 230 55.49 -22.98 33.24
C LEU A 230 56.13 -23.28 34.60
N LEU A 231 55.51 -22.83 35.70
CA LEU A 231 55.99 -23.14 37.05
C LEU A 231 55.93 -24.63 37.38
N GLU A 232 54.89 -25.34 36.92
CA GLU A 232 54.79 -26.80 37.06
C GLU A 232 55.88 -27.51 36.25
N ILE A 233 56.12 -27.09 35.00
CA ILE A 233 57.22 -27.61 34.16
C ILE A 233 58.57 -27.40 34.86
N ASP A 234 58.82 -26.22 35.43
CA ASP A 234 60.07 -25.95 36.13
C ASP A 234 60.21 -26.77 37.41
N ARG A 235 59.13 -26.97 38.17
CA ARG A 235 59.11 -27.88 39.32
C ARG A 235 59.43 -29.32 38.92
N GLU A 236 58.80 -29.82 37.85
CA GLU A 236 59.06 -31.15 37.32
C GLU A 236 60.49 -31.29 36.80
N ARG A 237 61.04 -30.28 36.13
CA ARG A 237 62.46 -30.25 35.70
C ARG A 237 63.42 -30.33 36.88
N VAL A 238 63.16 -29.58 37.96
CA VAL A 238 63.97 -29.62 39.18
C VAL A 238 63.85 -30.97 39.87
N ALA A 239 62.65 -31.53 39.96
CA ALA A 239 62.42 -32.87 40.52
C ALA A 239 63.14 -33.95 39.71
N ALA A 240 63.01 -33.92 38.38
CA ALA A 240 63.70 -34.83 37.46
C ALA A 240 65.22 -34.72 37.60
N SER A 241 65.78 -33.50 37.68
CA SER A 241 67.22 -33.29 37.90
C SER A 241 67.69 -33.85 39.25
N ARG A 242 66.91 -33.70 40.31
CA ARG A 242 67.21 -34.29 41.63
C ARG A 242 67.14 -35.81 41.60
N ALA A 243 66.12 -36.37 40.95
CA ALA A 243 65.95 -37.81 40.78
C ALA A 243 67.11 -38.40 39.96
N GLN A 244 67.53 -37.73 38.90
CA GLN A 244 68.70 -38.14 38.10
C GLN A 244 69.97 -38.16 38.95
N LYS A 245 70.25 -37.11 39.73
CA LYS A 245 71.41 -37.08 40.63
C LYS A 245 71.37 -38.20 41.68
N ALA A 246 70.21 -38.45 42.28
CA ALA A 246 70.03 -39.54 43.23
C ALA A 246 70.25 -40.92 42.59
N LEU A 247 69.81 -41.10 41.34
CA LEU A 247 70.06 -42.30 40.55
C LEU A 247 71.55 -42.46 40.26
N ASP A 248 72.22 -41.41 39.79
CA ASP A 248 73.67 -41.42 39.53
C ASP A 248 74.47 -41.74 40.82
N ASP A 249 74.06 -41.19 41.96
CA ASP A 249 74.67 -41.48 43.26
C ASP A 249 74.43 -42.93 43.73
N LEU A 250 73.24 -43.49 43.49
CA LEU A 250 72.95 -44.90 43.76
C LEU A 250 73.77 -45.83 42.85
N VAL A 251 73.88 -45.49 41.56
CA VAL A 251 74.72 -46.23 40.60
C VAL A 251 76.18 -46.21 41.04
N ARG A 252 76.72 -45.04 41.43
CA ARG A 252 78.09 -44.93 41.96
C ARG A 252 78.28 -45.77 43.23
N LYS A 253 77.30 -45.77 44.14
CA LYS A 253 77.36 -46.60 45.36
C LYS A 253 77.32 -48.09 45.04
N SER A 254 76.49 -48.52 44.09
CA SER A 254 76.46 -49.91 43.65
C SER A 254 77.77 -50.30 42.97
N GLU A 255 78.32 -49.47 42.09
CA GLU A 255 79.63 -49.71 41.45
C GLU A 255 80.75 -49.84 42.49
N GLN A 256 80.80 -48.95 43.49
CA GLN A 256 81.75 -49.05 44.60
C GLN A 256 81.54 -50.31 45.44
N GLY A 257 80.29 -50.71 45.66
CA GLY A 257 79.93 -51.97 46.31
C GLY A 257 80.43 -53.18 45.51
N ASP A 258 80.17 -53.20 44.22
CA ASP A 258 80.60 -54.24 43.28
C ASP A 258 82.13 -54.32 43.21
N GLU A 259 82.83 -53.19 43.19
CA GLU A 259 84.30 -53.17 43.28
C GLU A 259 84.82 -53.75 44.59
N ARG A 260 84.16 -53.46 45.73
CA ARG A 260 84.50 -54.07 47.03
C ARG A 260 84.25 -55.57 47.00
N TYR A 261 83.12 -56.03 46.47
CA TYR A 261 82.81 -57.45 46.33
C TYR A 261 83.80 -58.14 45.40
N ARG A 262 84.16 -57.53 44.26
CA ARG A 262 85.21 -58.05 43.36
C ARG A 262 86.56 -58.16 44.05
N LYS A 263 86.96 -57.17 44.86
CA LYS A 263 88.20 -57.23 45.65
C LYS A 263 88.15 -58.34 46.70
N GLN A 264 87.03 -58.50 47.40
CA GLN A 264 86.83 -59.60 48.36
C GLN A 264 86.84 -60.96 47.67
N GLU A 265 86.17 -61.09 46.53
CA GLU A 265 86.16 -62.31 45.73
C GLU A 265 87.57 -62.65 45.25
N ALA A 266 88.34 -61.68 44.74
CA ALA A 266 89.74 -61.88 44.36
C ALA A 266 90.61 -62.31 45.56
N ALA A 267 90.40 -61.72 46.74
CA ALA A 267 91.11 -62.11 47.96
C ALA A 267 90.76 -63.53 48.41
N LEU A 268 89.47 -63.90 48.36
CA LEU A 268 89.02 -65.27 48.66
C LEU A 268 89.54 -66.26 47.62
N GLN A 269 89.57 -65.91 46.33
CA GLN A 269 90.18 -66.72 45.28
C GLN A 269 91.68 -66.92 45.52
N ALA A 270 92.40 -65.88 45.95
CA ALA A 270 93.80 -65.99 46.36
C ALA A 270 93.97 -66.93 47.56
N GLN A 271 93.15 -66.79 48.61
CA GLN A 271 93.16 -67.71 49.77
C GLN A 271 92.87 -69.17 49.37
N VAL A 272 91.91 -69.40 48.46
CA VAL A 272 91.65 -70.73 47.91
C VAL A 272 92.84 -71.23 47.11
N GLY A 273 93.50 -70.37 46.35
CA GLY A 273 94.76 -70.66 45.66
C GLY A 273 95.86 -71.08 46.63
N ASP A 274 96.06 -70.34 47.71
CA ASP A 274 97.05 -70.63 48.76
C ASP A 274 96.73 -71.95 49.47
N LEU A 275 95.47 -72.19 49.83
CA LEU A 275 95.03 -73.44 50.43
C LEU A 275 95.21 -74.63 49.47
N ARG A 276 94.92 -74.46 48.18
CA ARG A 276 95.18 -75.50 47.16
C ARG A 276 96.69 -75.77 47.03
N HIS A 277 97.53 -74.74 47.09
CA HIS A 277 98.97 -74.90 47.07
C HIS A 277 99.46 -75.65 48.33
N GLN A 278 98.96 -75.30 49.52
CA GLN A 278 99.25 -76.01 50.77
C GLN A 278 98.79 -77.46 50.72
N VAL A 279 97.58 -77.73 50.20
CA VAL A 279 97.09 -79.10 49.97
C VAL A 279 98.02 -79.82 49.00
N GLY A 280 98.45 -79.19 47.91
CA GLY A 280 99.42 -79.76 46.98
C GLY A 280 100.77 -80.07 47.62
N ILE A 281 101.29 -79.20 48.49
CA ILE A 281 102.50 -79.46 49.28
C ILE A 281 102.29 -80.64 50.23
N LEU A 282 101.16 -80.68 50.94
CA LEU A 282 100.83 -81.76 51.88
C LEU A 282 100.63 -83.09 51.16
N GLU A 283 99.94 -83.10 50.01
CA GLU A 283 99.80 -84.27 49.15
C GLU A 283 101.17 -84.70 48.61
N GLY A 284 102.03 -83.76 48.24
CA GLY A 284 103.44 -84.00 47.89
C GLY A 284 104.19 -84.69 49.03
N ASN A 285 104.16 -84.14 50.23
CA ASN A 285 104.76 -84.72 51.43
C ASN A 285 104.18 -86.09 51.77
N LEU A 286 102.87 -86.28 51.62
CA LEU A 286 102.19 -87.55 51.88
C LEU A 286 102.54 -88.59 50.81
N SER A 287 102.70 -88.16 49.55
CA SER A 287 103.19 -89.01 48.46
C SER A 287 104.65 -89.41 48.69
N ALA A 288 105.51 -88.48 49.14
CA ALA A 288 106.89 -88.75 49.53
C ALA A 288 106.93 -89.74 50.71
N GLY A 289 106.14 -89.50 51.76
CA GLY A 289 106.00 -90.41 52.89
C GLY A 289 105.43 -91.78 52.51
N ARG A 290 104.50 -91.86 51.54
CA ARG A 290 104.03 -93.14 50.97
C ARG A 290 105.11 -93.82 50.15
N ALA A 291 105.93 -93.08 49.41
CA ALA A 291 107.06 -93.61 48.67
C ALA A 291 108.13 -94.17 49.62
N GLU A 292 108.43 -93.45 50.70
CA GLU A 292 109.31 -93.91 51.79
C GLU A 292 108.74 -95.16 52.48
N SER A 293 107.45 -95.17 52.79
CA SER A 293 106.79 -96.34 53.38
C SER A 293 106.77 -97.54 52.43
N ARG A 294 106.61 -97.31 51.11
CA ARG A 294 106.78 -98.36 50.09
C ARG A 294 108.23 -98.84 50.02
N ALA A 295 109.22 -97.95 50.02
CA ALA A 295 110.63 -98.32 50.03
C ALA A 295 110.98 -99.16 51.27
N LEU A 296 110.50 -98.76 52.45
CA LEU A 296 110.62 -99.53 53.69
C LEU A 296 109.91 -100.88 53.61
N SER A 297 108.72 -100.95 53.00
CA SER A 297 108.00 -102.23 52.79
C SER A 297 108.75 -103.17 51.84
N VAL A 298 109.40 -102.65 50.80
CA VAL A 298 110.24 -103.44 49.88
C VAL A 298 111.52 -103.92 50.58
N GLN A 299 112.10 -103.11 51.47
CA GLN A 299 113.22 -103.53 52.32
C GLN A 299 112.80 -104.63 53.31
N LEU A 300 111.61 -104.53 53.91
CA LEU A 300 111.01 -105.57 54.76
C LEU A 300 110.73 -106.87 53.99
N ALA A 301 110.18 -106.78 52.78
CA ALA A 301 109.95 -107.94 51.92
C ALA A 301 111.26 -108.64 51.53
N ARG A 302 112.32 -107.86 51.22
CA ARG A 302 113.66 -108.41 50.97
C ARG A 302 114.28 -109.07 52.20
N ALA A 303 114.03 -108.53 53.41
CA ALA A 303 114.47 -109.16 54.67
C ALA A 303 113.70 -110.45 54.97
N GLN A 304 112.40 -110.51 54.65
CA GLN A 304 111.57 -111.72 54.80
C GLN A 304 111.97 -112.82 53.80
N ASP A 305 112.31 -112.48 52.55
CA ASP A 305 112.82 -113.43 51.56
C ASP A 305 114.20 -114.00 51.90
N GLN A 306 115.01 -113.28 52.68
CA GLN A 306 116.30 -113.76 53.19
C GLN A 306 116.11 -114.77 54.34
N LEU A 307 115.06 -114.63 55.15
CA LEU A 307 114.70 -115.55 56.24
C LEU A 307 114.09 -116.87 55.72
N THR A 308 113.24 -116.82 54.68
CA THR A 308 112.63 -118.03 54.08
C THR A 308 113.66 -118.91 53.34
N ARG A 309 114.72 -118.31 52.77
CA ARG A 309 115.83 -119.05 52.14
C ARG A 309 116.77 -119.75 53.15
N ALA A 310 116.76 -119.33 54.42
CA ALA A 310 117.52 -119.98 55.49
C ALA A 310 116.77 -121.17 56.13
N ALA A 311 115.44 -121.19 56.06
CA ALA A 311 114.59 -122.23 56.64
C ALA A 311 114.51 -123.52 55.79
N THR A 312 114.71 -123.44 54.47
CA THR A 312 114.54 -124.58 53.54
C THR A 312 115.75 -125.52 53.43
N ARG A 313 116.85 -125.28 54.16
CA ARG A 313 118.05 -126.14 54.18
C ARG A 313 118.12 -127.13 55.37
N ARG A 314 117.06 -127.31 56.17
CA ARG A 314 117.17 -127.99 57.48
C ARG A 314 116.19 -129.13 57.80
N VAL A 315 115.37 -129.65 56.87
CA VAL A 315 114.39 -130.70 57.22
C VAL A 315 114.29 -131.81 56.16
N GLU A 316 115.33 -132.64 56.08
CA GLU A 316 115.28 -134.04 55.61
C GLU A 316 115.74 -134.95 56.77
N HIS A 317 114.81 -135.47 57.58
CA HIS A 317 114.86 -136.79 58.27
C HIS A 317 113.82 -136.94 59.41
N ALA A 318 112.88 -137.88 59.20
CA ALA A 318 112.21 -138.79 60.17
C ALA A 318 111.33 -138.21 61.32
N SER A 319 110.18 -138.77 61.75
CA SER A 319 109.07 -139.65 61.30
C SER A 319 108.41 -140.23 62.58
N ALA A 320 107.08 -140.45 62.62
CA ALA A 320 106.23 -140.86 63.77
C ALA A 320 105.69 -139.68 64.61
N ASP A 321 104.47 -139.62 65.16
CA ASP A 321 103.46 -140.63 65.45
C ASP A 321 102.04 -139.98 65.51
N ARG A 322 101.04 -140.84 65.68
CA ARG A 322 99.58 -140.77 65.54
C ARG A 322 98.76 -139.79 66.41
N SER A 323 97.50 -139.68 65.97
CA SER A 323 96.21 -139.51 66.69
C SER A 323 95.59 -138.10 66.80
N PRO A 324 94.24 -137.99 66.80
CA PRO A 324 93.58 -137.16 65.78
C PRO A 324 92.60 -136.10 66.30
N ARG A 325 92.16 -135.26 65.33
CA ARG A 325 90.90 -134.51 65.24
C ARG A 325 90.68 -133.30 66.16
N GLY A 326 90.80 -132.12 65.53
CA GLY A 326 90.17 -130.87 65.95
C GLY A 326 90.50 -129.74 64.96
N THR A 327 89.61 -129.48 64.00
CA THR A 327 89.79 -128.41 62.99
C THR A 327 89.30 -127.07 63.55
N THR A 328 90.23 -126.15 63.82
CA THR A 328 89.94 -124.78 64.29
C THR A 328 90.54 -123.70 63.39
N ALA A 329 89.66 -122.77 62.98
CA ALA A 329 89.79 -121.33 62.77
C ALA A 329 91.18 -120.66 62.79
N THR A 330 91.46 -119.79 61.79
CA THR A 330 91.58 -118.32 62.00
C THR A 330 91.65 -117.54 60.66
N LYS A 331 90.93 -116.39 60.63
CA LYS A 331 91.21 -115.08 59.96
C LYS A 331 91.63 -115.06 58.48
N GLU A 332 91.08 -114.25 57.57
CA GLU A 332 90.69 -112.83 57.59
C GLU A 332 89.57 -112.64 56.55
N THR A 333 88.61 -111.73 56.70
CA THR A 333 88.77 -110.39 56.11
C THR A 333 87.84 -109.38 56.75
N ARG A 334 88.44 -108.23 57.04
CA ARG A 334 87.85 -106.97 57.46
C ARG A 334 87.22 -106.27 56.25
N ARG A 335 85.90 -106.04 56.25
CA ARG A 335 85.24 -104.95 55.50
C ARG A 335 83.98 -104.46 56.24
N GLN A 336 84.09 -103.24 56.74
CA GLN A 336 83.08 -102.16 56.82
C GLN A 336 81.63 -102.51 57.21
N ASP A 337 81.34 -102.41 58.51
CA ASP A 337 80.13 -101.70 59.02
C ASP A 337 80.27 -100.21 58.65
N GLY A 338 79.25 -99.40 58.37
CA GLY A 338 77.81 -99.49 58.48
C GLY A 338 77.20 -98.17 57.95
N PRO A 339 75.88 -98.03 57.93
CA PRO A 339 75.10 -97.10 57.07
C PRO A 339 74.66 -95.83 57.87
N PRO A 340 73.57 -95.06 57.59
CA PRO A 340 72.64 -95.01 56.45
C PRO A 340 72.19 -93.57 55.98
N LYS A 341 71.49 -93.56 54.84
CA LYS A 341 70.21 -92.87 54.49
C LYS A 341 69.82 -91.47 55.04
N LYS A 342 69.31 -90.68 54.06
CA LYS A 342 68.10 -89.80 54.09
C LYS A 342 68.25 -88.56 54.99
N SER A 343 67.59 -87.42 54.80
CA SER A 343 66.32 -87.04 54.17
C SER A 343 66.35 -85.50 54.09
N SER A 344 66.01 -84.87 52.97
CA SER A 344 64.73 -84.17 52.75
C SER A 344 64.40 -82.97 53.65
N LYS A 345 64.15 -81.86 52.95
CA LYS A 345 62.98 -80.96 53.07
C LYS A 345 62.90 -79.94 54.22
N ARG A 346 62.67 -78.69 53.74
CA ARG A 346 61.67 -77.68 54.19
C ARG A 346 61.94 -77.05 55.57
N GLN A 347 61.59 -75.81 55.89
CA GLN A 347 60.75 -74.77 55.28
C GLN A 347 60.95 -73.46 56.08
N VAL A 348 60.62 -72.33 55.45
CA VAL A 348 59.95 -71.13 56.02
C VAL A 348 60.78 -70.15 56.87
N GLY A 349 61.10 -69.01 56.23
CA GLY A 349 60.86 -67.58 56.58
C GLY A 349 61.08 -67.04 58.02
N PRO A 350 60.69 -65.78 58.30
CA PRO A 350 60.73 -64.56 57.47
C PRO A 350 61.44 -63.37 58.19
N LYS A 351 61.79 -62.31 57.45
CA LYS A 351 61.47 -60.90 57.75
C LYS A 351 61.94 -59.98 56.64
#